data_AF-A0A7J8WAN3-F1
#
_entry.id   AF-A0A7J8WAN3-F1
#
_cell.length_a   1.000
_cell.length_b   1.000
_cell.length_c   1.000
_cell.angle_alpha   90.00
_cell.angle_beta   90.00
_cell.angle_gamma   90.00
#
_symmetry.space_group_name_H-M   'P 1'
#
loop_
_entity.id
_entity.type
_entity.pdbx_description
1 polymer ?
#
loop_
_entity_poly.entity_id
_entity_poly.type
_entity_poly.pdbx_seq_one_letter_code
_entity_poly.pdbx_strand_id
1 'polypeptide(L)'
;MNSFSMLKELTIKKCDLLLNIFPPFLLGVFQRLEKLIVADCASLEEVFQIQVQGLDIEETYEVSSQLREVNLVRLPKLKHVWTNYREGNISFENLQIVSILECWSLKSLFPFSIAKDLQQLERLAIDKCGLEEIVSKNAEVSNEQEIWLAFNQLSFLLLGHLPYLTCFYPGMHRTTWPTLKKLRIYNCGRIKIFGHEESQIGQSLFLIEKVIPQLEEVSLRLRDIAMISDAQFEADLFYNIKFLRISCDFNVPTIFLNFLP
;
A
#
# COMPACT_ATOMS: atom_id res chain seq x y z
N MET A 1 -35.55 0.24 -8.34
CA MET A 1 -34.72 0.87 -9.39
C MET A 1 -33.38 1.24 -8.76
N ASN A 2 -32.27 0.60 -9.16
CA ASN A 2 -30.93 0.97 -8.65
C ASN A 2 -30.43 2.21 -9.40
N SER A 3 -30.75 3.40 -8.86
CA SER A 3 -30.49 4.71 -9.46
C SER A 3 -29.00 5.02 -9.71
N PHE A 4 -28.08 4.20 -9.23
CA PHE A 4 -26.63 4.37 -9.41
C PHE A 4 -25.95 3.18 -10.10
N SER A 5 -26.71 2.25 -10.69
CA SER A 5 -26.15 1.06 -11.38
C SER A 5 -25.25 1.39 -12.59
N MET A 6 -25.33 2.61 -13.13
CA MET A 6 -24.49 3.11 -14.22
C MET A 6 -23.33 3.99 -13.74
N LEU A 7 -23.22 4.28 -12.44
CA LEU A 7 -22.22 5.19 -11.91
C LEU A 7 -20.83 4.55 -12.00
N LYS A 8 -19.91 5.22 -12.71
CA LYS A 8 -18.52 4.80 -12.89
C LYS A 8 -17.53 5.53 -12.00
N GLU A 9 -17.84 6.77 -11.63
CA GLU A 9 -16.98 7.60 -10.79
C GLU A 9 -17.78 8.25 -9.67
N LEU A 10 -17.24 8.20 -8.46
CA LEU A 10 -17.77 8.88 -7.28
C LEU A 10 -16.69 9.80 -6.72
N THR A 11 -16.97 11.10 -6.71
CA THR A 11 -16.11 12.11 -6.09
C THR A 11 -16.82 12.77 -4.91
N ILE A 12 -16.19 12.73 -3.74
CA ILE A 12 -16.68 13.33 -2.50
C ILE A 12 -15.63 14.33 -2.02
N LYS A 13 -16.01 15.60 -1.83
CA LYS A 13 -15.09 16.66 -1.40
C LYS A 13 -15.73 17.54 -0.34
N LYS A 14 -14.96 17.91 0.70
CA LYS A 14 -15.40 18.89 1.71
C LYS A 14 -16.69 18.50 2.44
N CYS A 15 -16.83 17.20 2.73
CA CYS A 15 -17.98 16.64 3.44
C CYS A 15 -17.62 16.34 4.90
N ASP A 16 -17.55 17.38 5.74
CA ASP A 16 -16.98 17.28 7.09
C ASP A 16 -17.84 16.50 8.10
N LEU A 17 -19.11 16.26 7.79
CA LEU A 17 -20.01 15.45 8.62
C LEU A 17 -20.13 14.00 8.15
N LEU A 18 -19.48 13.64 7.03
CA LEU A 18 -19.53 12.29 6.49
C LEU A 18 -18.64 11.37 7.33
N LEU A 19 -19.24 10.37 7.96
CA LEU A 19 -18.51 9.40 8.79
C LEU A 19 -18.02 8.19 8.00
N ASN A 20 -18.84 7.72 7.04
CA ASN A 20 -18.59 6.53 6.22
C ASN A 20 -19.11 6.71 4.79
N ILE A 21 -18.55 6.00 3.80
CA ILE A 21 -18.99 6.09 2.38
C ILE A 21 -19.81 4.88 1.95
N PHE A 22 -19.26 3.67 2.13
CA PHE A 22 -19.90 2.43 1.70
C PHE A 22 -20.22 1.55 2.92
N PRO A 23 -21.44 1.66 3.46
CA PRO A 23 -22.02 0.62 4.29
C PRO A 23 -22.11 -0.72 3.53
N PRO A 24 -22.22 -1.86 4.22
CA PRO A 24 -22.13 -3.21 3.63
C PRO A 24 -23.11 -3.45 2.47
N PHE A 25 -24.31 -2.89 2.56
CA PHE A 25 -25.39 -3.07 1.57
C PHE A 25 -25.26 -2.16 0.34
N LEU A 26 -24.40 -1.14 0.35
CA LEU A 26 -24.30 -0.20 -0.77
C LEU A 26 -23.37 -0.66 -1.88
N LEU A 27 -22.44 -1.59 -1.63
CA LEU A 27 -21.53 -2.06 -2.68
C LEU A 27 -22.27 -2.78 -3.81
N GLY A 28 -23.35 -3.51 -3.49
CA GLY A 28 -24.25 -4.11 -4.48
C GLY A 28 -25.03 -3.09 -5.33
N VAL A 29 -25.09 -1.81 -4.94
CA VAL A 29 -25.73 -0.72 -5.71
C VAL A 29 -24.76 -0.12 -6.72
N PHE A 30 -23.47 -0.07 -6.38
CA PHE A 30 -22.39 0.55 -7.18
C PHE A 30 -21.63 -0.45 -8.04
N GLN A 31 -22.36 -1.34 -8.74
CA GLN A 31 -21.79 -2.47 -9.48
C GLN A 31 -20.88 -2.08 -10.65
N ARG A 32 -20.87 -0.82 -11.09
CA ARG A 32 -20.01 -0.32 -12.19
C ARG A 32 -19.03 0.75 -11.75
N LEU A 33 -18.92 1.00 -10.44
CA LEU A 33 -18.05 2.04 -9.93
C LEU A 33 -16.60 1.60 -10.14
N GLU A 34 -15.89 2.35 -10.97
CA GLU A 34 -14.50 2.12 -11.35
C GLU A 34 -13.55 3.06 -10.61
N LYS A 35 -14.03 4.24 -10.18
CA LYS A 35 -13.18 5.27 -9.58
C LYS A 35 -13.83 5.93 -8.37
N LEU A 36 -13.06 6.00 -7.28
CA LEU A 36 -13.42 6.69 -6.05
C LEU A 36 -12.39 7.79 -5.74
N ILE A 37 -12.85 9.02 -5.59
CA ILE A 37 -12.03 10.14 -5.10
C ILE A 37 -12.69 10.73 -3.86
N VAL A 38 -11.93 10.82 -2.77
CA VAL A 38 -12.39 11.44 -1.53
C VAL A 38 -11.33 12.43 -1.06
N ALA A 39 -11.72 13.68 -0.87
CA ALA A 39 -10.78 14.71 -0.44
C ALA A 39 -11.39 15.65 0.61
N ASP A 40 -10.57 16.07 1.58
CA ASP A 40 -10.92 17.14 2.51
C ASP A 40 -12.19 16.85 3.35
N CYS A 41 -12.38 15.62 3.84
CA CYS A 41 -13.51 15.26 4.71
C CYS A 41 -13.02 15.05 6.15
N ALA A 42 -13.30 16.00 7.04
CA ALA A 42 -12.70 16.03 8.39
C ALA A 42 -13.16 14.91 9.34
N SER A 43 -14.37 14.35 9.15
CA SER A 43 -14.92 13.33 10.06
C SER A 43 -14.96 11.91 9.49
N LEU A 44 -14.48 11.69 8.27
CA LEU A 44 -14.53 10.37 7.64
C LEU A 44 -13.59 9.41 8.37
N GLU A 45 -14.13 8.31 8.90
CA GLU A 45 -13.37 7.31 9.64
C GLU A 45 -13.14 6.03 8.82
N GLU A 46 -14.11 5.63 8.00
CA GLU A 46 -14.06 4.39 7.22
C GLU A 46 -14.60 4.58 5.80
N VAL A 47 -13.93 4.01 4.80
CA VAL A 47 -14.42 4.08 3.40
C VAL A 47 -15.34 2.91 3.09
N PHE A 48 -14.81 1.69 3.22
CA PHE A 48 -15.53 0.44 2.98
C PHE A 48 -15.80 -0.26 4.29
N GLN A 49 -17.04 -0.16 4.77
CA GLN A 49 -17.54 -0.92 5.91
C GLN A 49 -18.04 -2.26 5.39
N ILE A 50 -17.23 -3.30 5.58
CA ILE A 50 -17.48 -4.63 5.03
C ILE A 50 -18.28 -5.50 6.04
N GLN A 51 -18.62 -4.97 7.23
CA GLN A 51 -19.31 -5.70 8.30
C GLN A 51 -20.68 -5.14 8.69
N VAL A 52 -21.62 -6.06 8.98
CA VAL A 52 -22.64 -5.91 10.05
C VAL A 52 -22.36 -6.96 11.12
N GLN A 53 -22.28 -6.57 12.40
CA GLN A 53 -22.19 -7.53 13.50
C GLN A 53 -23.56 -8.24 13.66
N GLY A 54 -23.56 -9.59 13.73
CA GLY A 54 -24.72 -10.35 14.22
C GLY A 54 -25.68 -10.95 13.18
N LEU A 55 -25.25 -11.14 11.92
CA LEU A 55 -26.03 -11.95 10.98
C LEU A 55 -25.20 -13.17 10.57
N ASP A 56 -25.61 -14.34 11.05
CA ASP A 56 -25.21 -15.66 10.55
C ASP A 56 -25.78 -15.84 9.13
N ILE A 57 -25.22 -15.12 8.15
CA ILE A 57 -25.59 -15.30 6.75
C ILE A 57 -24.64 -16.36 6.18
N GLU A 58 -25.11 -17.60 6.12
CA GLU A 58 -24.47 -18.75 5.47
C GLU A 58 -24.40 -18.62 3.93
N GLU A 59 -24.79 -17.47 3.35
CA GLU A 59 -24.81 -17.27 1.90
C GLU A 59 -23.55 -16.55 1.41
N THR A 60 -22.62 -17.36 0.92
CA THR A 60 -21.42 -16.98 0.17
C THR A 60 -21.78 -16.37 -1.19
N TYR A 61 -22.13 -15.08 -1.21
CA TYR A 61 -22.12 -14.30 -2.46
C TYR A 61 -20.83 -13.50 -2.53
N GLU A 62 -19.89 -13.98 -3.34
CA GLU A 62 -18.66 -13.25 -3.66
C GLU A 62 -18.99 -12.13 -4.66
N VAL A 63 -19.02 -10.89 -4.18
CA VAL A 63 -19.27 -9.70 -5.00
C VAL A 63 -17.93 -9.12 -5.45
N SER A 64 -17.58 -9.27 -6.72
CA SER A 64 -16.38 -8.63 -7.26
C SER A 64 -16.62 -7.13 -7.53
N SER A 65 -15.84 -6.29 -6.87
CA SER A 65 -15.83 -4.84 -7.11
C SER A 65 -15.23 -4.53 -8.48
N GLN A 66 -15.83 -3.57 -9.18
CA GLN A 66 -15.30 -3.04 -10.44
C GLN A 66 -14.33 -1.87 -10.22
N LEU A 67 -14.03 -1.53 -8.96
CA LEU A 67 -13.13 -0.44 -8.63
C LEU A 67 -11.73 -0.71 -9.15
N ARG A 68 -11.22 0.25 -9.93
CA ARG A 68 -9.87 0.31 -10.49
C ARG A 68 -9.02 1.35 -9.79
N GLU A 69 -9.61 2.44 -9.32
CA GLU A 69 -8.87 3.57 -8.74
C GLU A 69 -9.50 4.07 -7.44
N VAL A 70 -8.67 4.19 -6.40
CA VAL A 70 -9.03 4.78 -5.11
C VAL A 70 -8.03 5.89 -4.77
N ASN A 71 -8.52 7.11 -4.67
CA ASN A 71 -7.74 8.30 -4.30
C ASN A 71 -8.31 8.95 -3.04
N LEU A 72 -7.55 8.92 -1.95
CA LEU A 72 -7.94 9.46 -0.66
C LEU A 72 -6.95 10.55 -0.24
N VAL A 73 -7.45 11.76 0.01
CA VAL A 73 -6.61 12.95 0.25
C VAL A 73 -7.10 13.74 1.46
N ARG A 74 -6.20 14.07 2.39
CA ARG A 74 -6.47 14.92 3.57
C ARG A 74 -7.71 14.47 4.34
N LEU A 75 -7.65 13.24 4.85
CA LEU A 75 -8.70 12.63 5.68
C LEU A 75 -8.16 12.41 7.09
N PRO A 76 -8.21 13.43 7.97
CA PRO A 76 -7.47 13.43 9.22
C PRO A 76 -7.96 12.39 10.23
N LYS A 77 -9.21 11.92 10.14
CA LYS A 77 -9.79 10.89 11.02
C LYS A 77 -9.91 9.51 10.37
N LEU A 78 -9.45 9.33 9.13
CA LEU A 78 -9.56 8.04 8.44
C LEU A 78 -8.72 6.99 9.19
N LYS A 79 -9.38 5.96 9.70
CA LYS A 79 -8.76 4.84 10.44
C LYS A 79 -8.54 3.64 9.55
N HIS A 80 -9.49 3.35 8.65
CA HIS A 80 -9.47 2.19 7.77
C HIS A 80 -10.01 2.54 6.38
N VAL A 81 -9.32 2.11 5.33
CA VAL A 81 -9.89 2.14 3.97
C VAL A 81 -10.82 0.95 3.80
N TRP A 82 -10.32 -0.25 4.08
CA TRP A 82 -11.09 -1.49 4.15
C TRP A 82 -11.09 -1.99 5.59
N THR A 83 -12.26 -2.22 6.18
CA THR A 83 -12.37 -2.81 7.53
C THR A 83 -12.08 -4.31 7.50
N ASN A 84 -11.38 -4.86 8.51
CA ASN A 84 -11.04 -6.29 8.61
C ASN A 84 -12.29 -7.19 8.60
N TYR A 85 -12.24 -8.26 7.81
CA TYR A 85 -13.32 -9.23 7.57
C TYR A 85 -12.87 -10.67 7.89
N ARG A 86 -13.83 -11.56 8.18
CA ARG A 86 -13.68 -13.03 8.10
C ARG A 86 -14.10 -13.46 6.68
N GLU A 87 -13.17 -13.99 5.88
CA GLU A 87 -13.28 -14.44 4.46
C GLU A 87 -14.59 -14.28 3.65
N GLY A 88 -14.47 -13.80 2.38
CA GLY A 88 -15.35 -14.26 1.29
C GLY A 88 -16.42 -13.37 0.61
N ASN A 89 -16.66 -12.10 0.96
CA ASN A 89 -17.85 -11.41 0.39
C ASN A 89 -17.56 -10.35 -0.68
N ILE A 90 -16.41 -9.66 -0.63
CA ILE A 90 -16.11 -8.60 -1.61
C ILE A 90 -14.64 -8.65 -2.04
N SER A 91 -14.42 -8.92 -3.33
CA SER A 91 -13.10 -8.90 -3.94
C SER A 91 -12.81 -7.53 -4.56
N PHE A 92 -11.55 -7.09 -4.48
CA PHE A 92 -11.03 -5.88 -5.15
C PHE A 92 -9.95 -6.24 -6.17
N GLU A 93 -10.05 -7.41 -6.80
CA GLU A 93 -9.08 -7.94 -7.78
C GLU A 93 -8.79 -7.00 -8.97
N ASN A 94 -9.76 -6.13 -9.33
CA ASN A 94 -9.66 -5.19 -10.43
C ASN A 94 -8.96 -3.87 -10.06
N LEU A 95 -8.54 -3.72 -8.80
CA LEU A 95 -7.93 -2.50 -8.30
C LEU A 95 -6.53 -2.32 -8.89
N GLN A 96 -6.33 -1.22 -9.62
CA GLN A 96 -5.12 -0.89 -10.36
C GLN A 96 -4.32 0.24 -9.71
N ILE A 97 -5.01 1.21 -9.11
CA ILE A 97 -4.41 2.43 -8.57
C ILE A 97 -4.93 2.70 -7.17
N VAL A 98 -4.01 2.83 -6.21
CA VAL A 98 -4.29 3.31 -4.86
C VAL A 98 -3.37 4.48 -4.56
N SER A 99 -3.96 5.64 -4.27
CA SER A 99 -3.25 6.85 -3.88
C SER A 99 -3.81 7.40 -2.56
N ILE A 100 -2.99 7.41 -1.52
CA ILE A 100 -3.34 7.90 -0.18
C ILE A 100 -2.40 9.04 0.19
N LEU A 101 -2.94 10.23 0.45
CA LEU A 101 -2.17 11.43 0.71
C LEU A 101 -2.70 12.16 1.94
N GLU A 102 -1.83 12.50 2.90
CA GLU A 102 -2.18 13.33 4.07
C GLU A 102 -3.27 12.70 4.98
N CYS A 103 -3.24 11.38 5.17
CA CYS A 103 -4.16 10.63 6.03
C CYS A 103 -3.46 10.15 7.33
N TRP A 104 -3.38 11.03 8.33
CA TRP A 104 -2.54 10.81 9.52
C TRP A 104 -3.09 9.85 10.58
N SER A 105 -4.39 9.55 10.57
CA SER A 105 -4.98 8.55 11.50
C SER A 105 -4.97 7.12 10.95
N LEU A 106 -4.56 6.92 9.69
CA LEU A 106 -4.57 5.62 9.03
C LEU A 106 -3.39 4.78 9.53
N LYS A 107 -3.66 3.67 10.22
CA LYS A 107 -2.64 2.80 10.83
C LYS A 107 -2.22 1.63 9.93
N SER A 108 -3.17 1.05 9.22
CA SER A 108 -2.93 0.02 8.20
C SER A 108 -3.72 0.35 6.92
N LEU A 109 -3.21 -0.06 5.76
CA LEU A 109 -3.89 0.20 4.49
C LEU A 109 -4.80 -0.96 4.09
N PHE A 110 -4.23 -2.15 3.92
CA PHE A 110 -4.96 -3.33 3.45
C PHE A 110 -5.08 -4.40 4.54
N PRO A 111 -6.28 -4.95 4.77
CA PRO A 111 -6.40 -6.27 5.37
C PRO A 111 -5.68 -7.32 4.51
N PHE A 112 -5.11 -8.35 5.12
CA PHE A 112 -4.49 -9.48 4.39
C PHE A 112 -5.46 -10.11 3.38
N SER A 113 -6.73 -10.25 3.73
CA SER A 113 -7.78 -10.79 2.86
C SER A 113 -7.99 -9.98 1.58
N ILE A 114 -7.68 -8.69 1.57
CA ILE A 114 -7.72 -7.86 0.37
C ILE A 114 -6.37 -7.94 -0.34
N ALA A 115 -5.28 -7.77 0.41
CA ALA A 115 -3.93 -7.70 -0.15
C ALA A 115 -3.53 -8.93 -0.97
N LYS A 116 -3.98 -10.14 -0.58
CA LYS A 116 -3.68 -11.39 -1.29
C LYS A 116 -4.22 -11.43 -2.73
N ASP A 117 -5.30 -10.69 -3.00
CA ASP A 117 -6.03 -10.73 -4.28
C ASP A 117 -5.75 -9.51 -5.18
N LEU A 118 -4.83 -8.61 -4.79
CA LEU A 118 -4.46 -7.39 -5.56
C LEU A 118 -3.55 -7.67 -6.76
N GLN A 119 -3.91 -8.64 -7.59
CA GLN A 119 -3.11 -9.12 -8.72
C GLN A 119 -2.97 -8.09 -9.84
N GLN A 120 -3.96 -7.18 -9.99
CA GLN A 120 -3.95 -6.13 -11.02
C GLN A 120 -3.42 -4.78 -10.52
N LEU A 121 -2.94 -4.68 -9.28
CA LEU A 121 -2.47 -3.41 -8.73
C LEU A 121 -1.20 -2.95 -9.48
N GLU A 122 -1.30 -1.83 -10.19
CA GLU A 122 -0.22 -1.26 -11.00
C GLU A 122 0.53 -0.15 -10.27
N ARG A 123 -0.18 0.63 -9.45
CA ARG A 123 0.33 1.82 -8.78
C ARG A 123 -0.11 1.88 -7.33
N LEU A 124 0.86 1.90 -6.42
CA LEU A 124 0.64 2.20 -5.01
C LEU A 124 1.41 3.48 -4.64
N ALA A 125 0.69 4.50 -4.21
CA ALA A 125 1.26 5.78 -3.79
C ALA A 125 0.73 6.17 -2.42
N ILE A 126 1.63 6.26 -1.43
CA ILE A 126 1.30 6.64 -0.06
C ILE A 126 2.26 7.75 0.35
N ASP A 127 1.74 8.91 0.70
CA ASP A 127 2.55 10.05 1.15
C ASP A 127 1.89 10.77 2.33
N LYS A 128 2.69 11.12 3.35
CA LYS A 128 2.24 11.87 4.55
C LYS A 128 1.11 11.17 5.31
N CYS A 129 1.30 9.91 5.67
CA CYS A 129 0.29 9.10 6.36
C CYS A 129 0.81 8.53 7.69
N GLY A 130 -0.13 8.17 8.57
CA GLY A 130 0.16 7.63 9.90
C GLY A 130 0.46 6.13 9.96
N LEU A 131 0.74 5.48 8.82
CA LEU A 131 0.81 4.02 8.72
C LEU A 131 1.89 3.44 9.63
N GLU A 132 1.54 2.39 10.35
CA GLU A 132 2.45 1.51 11.13
C GLU A 132 2.84 0.28 10.28
N GLU A 133 1.90 -0.22 9.48
CA GLU A 133 2.06 -1.36 8.55
C GLU A 133 1.29 -1.13 7.25
N ILE A 134 1.71 -1.73 6.14
CA ILE A 134 0.97 -1.61 4.86
C ILE A 134 -0.18 -2.62 4.81
N VAL A 135 0.09 -3.86 5.21
CA VAL A 135 -0.88 -4.95 5.26
C VAL A 135 -1.08 -5.39 6.71
N SER A 136 -2.32 -5.35 7.20
CA SER A 136 -2.66 -5.83 8.53
C SER A 136 -3.00 -7.31 8.54
N LYS A 137 -2.73 -7.93 9.69
CA LYS A 137 -3.01 -9.34 9.94
C LYS A 137 -4.50 -9.62 10.13
N ASN A 138 -4.98 -10.74 9.58
CA ASN A 138 -6.31 -11.27 9.89
C ASN A 138 -6.24 -12.22 11.10
N ALA A 139 -7.30 -12.27 11.91
CA ALA A 139 -7.35 -13.07 13.14
C ALA A 139 -7.12 -14.58 12.93
N GLU A 140 -7.33 -15.07 11.71
CA GLU A 140 -7.25 -16.49 11.34
C GLU A 140 -5.85 -16.93 10.90
N VAL A 141 -4.97 -15.99 10.53
CA VAL A 141 -3.60 -16.34 10.13
C VAL A 141 -2.77 -16.54 11.39
N SER A 142 -2.16 -17.72 11.57
CA SER A 142 -1.27 -17.98 12.71
C SER A 142 0.01 -17.14 12.61
N ASN A 143 0.76 -16.94 13.70
CA ASN A 143 2.05 -16.25 13.64
C ASN A 143 3.14 -17.08 12.95
N GLU A 144 2.94 -18.39 12.84
CA GLU A 144 3.92 -19.37 12.38
C GLU A 144 3.79 -19.65 10.88
N GLN A 145 2.68 -19.26 10.26
CA GLN A 145 2.45 -19.46 8.84
C GLN A 145 3.15 -18.37 8.03
N GLU A 146 4.13 -18.76 7.22
CA GLU A 146 4.70 -17.88 6.20
C GLU A 146 3.67 -17.65 5.09
N ILE A 147 3.29 -16.38 4.89
CA ILE A 147 2.38 -16.00 3.81
C ILE A 147 3.14 -15.49 2.58
N TRP A 148 2.51 -15.64 1.42
CA TRP A 148 3.05 -15.12 0.16
C TRP A 148 2.13 -14.02 -0.40
N LEU A 149 2.70 -12.85 -0.67
CA LEU A 149 2.00 -11.73 -1.29
C LEU A 149 2.66 -11.40 -2.62
N ALA A 150 1.91 -11.51 -3.71
CA ALA A 150 2.39 -11.28 -5.07
C ALA A 150 1.73 -10.04 -5.67
N PHE A 151 2.54 -9.02 -5.96
CA PHE A 151 2.11 -7.79 -6.64
C PHE A 151 2.60 -7.83 -8.08
N ASN A 152 1.95 -8.68 -8.88
CA ASN A 152 2.44 -9.09 -10.20
C ASN A 152 2.45 -7.98 -11.25
N GLN A 153 1.57 -6.98 -11.13
CA GLN A 153 1.45 -5.86 -12.08
C GLN A 153 2.00 -4.54 -11.54
N LEU A 154 2.52 -4.52 -10.30
CA LEU A 154 2.88 -3.28 -9.64
C LEU A 154 4.17 -2.71 -10.21
N SER A 155 4.03 -1.67 -11.04
CA SER A 155 5.13 -1.02 -11.74
C SER A 155 5.63 0.23 -11.04
N PHE A 156 4.81 0.84 -10.19
CA PHE A 156 5.14 2.05 -9.44
C PHE A 156 4.80 1.93 -7.96
N LEU A 157 5.81 2.16 -7.11
CA LEU A 157 5.66 2.27 -5.67
C LEU A 157 6.23 3.59 -5.15
N LEU A 158 5.40 4.36 -4.46
CA LEU A 158 5.79 5.54 -3.70
C LEU A 158 5.43 5.37 -2.23
N LEU A 159 6.43 5.46 -1.36
CA LEU A 159 6.29 5.54 0.09
C LEU A 159 7.01 6.80 0.59
N GLY A 160 6.25 7.85 0.91
CA GLY A 160 6.76 9.16 1.31
C GLY A 160 6.26 9.58 2.68
N HIS A 161 7.11 10.18 3.51
CA HIS A 161 6.70 10.77 4.80
C HIS A 161 5.84 9.83 5.66
N LEU A 162 6.35 8.62 5.92
CA LEU A 162 5.70 7.60 6.74
C LEU A 162 6.52 7.38 8.03
N PRO A 163 6.45 8.30 9.01
CA PRO A 163 7.34 8.28 10.17
C PRO A 163 7.08 7.12 11.14
N TYR A 164 5.92 6.47 11.03
CA TYR A 164 5.52 5.36 11.90
C TYR A 164 5.64 3.98 11.25
N LEU A 165 5.93 3.91 9.94
CA LEU A 165 5.92 2.65 9.20
C LEU A 165 7.10 1.77 9.62
N THR A 166 6.82 0.61 10.22
CA THR A 166 7.84 -0.32 10.73
C THR A 166 8.00 -1.57 9.87
N CYS A 167 6.93 -2.03 9.21
CA CYS A 167 6.95 -3.26 8.43
C CYS A 167 5.96 -3.22 7.27
N PHE A 168 6.11 -4.17 6.33
CA PHE A 168 5.10 -4.38 5.29
C PHE A 168 3.90 -5.16 5.84
N TYR A 169 4.16 -6.27 6.51
CA TYR A 169 3.20 -7.14 7.19
C TYR A 169 3.82 -7.63 8.51
N PRO A 170 3.06 -7.68 9.62
CA PRO A 170 3.61 -7.98 10.95
C PRO A 170 3.95 -9.46 11.18
N GLY A 171 3.45 -10.39 10.37
CA GLY A 171 3.78 -11.83 10.46
C GLY A 171 4.92 -12.26 9.52
N MET A 172 5.25 -13.55 9.54
CA MET A 172 6.19 -14.13 8.56
C MET A 172 5.62 -14.03 7.14
N HIS A 173 6.35 -13.38 6.24
CA HIS A 173 5.86 -13.14 4.88
C HIS A 173 6.98 -13.07 3.86
N ARG A 174 6.59 -13.32 2.60
CA ARG A 174 7.38 -13.03 1.40
C ARG A 174 6.57 -12.17 0.46
N THR A 175 7.24 -11.19 -0.15
CA THR A 175 6.66 -10.35 -1.19
C THR A 175 7.37 -10.56 -2.51
N THR A 176 6.62 -10.49 -3.62
CA THR A 176 7.20 -10.44 -4.97
C THR A 176 6.64 -9.29 -5.77
N TRP A 177 7.54 -8.67 -6.55
CA TRP A 177 7.30 -7.41 -7.25
C TRP A 177 7.83 -7.47 -8.69
N PRO A 178 7.51 -8.51 -9.49
CA PRO A 178 8.25 -8.84 -10.72
C PRO A 178 8.26 -7.75 -11.80
N THR A 179 7.34 -6.80 -11.74
CA THR A 179 7.18 -5.72 -12.73
C THR A 179 7.52 -4.33 -12.18
N LEU A 180 8.01 -4.23 -10.94
CA LEU A 180 8.37 -2.94 -10.32
C LEU A 180 9.50 -2.27 -11.09
N LYS A 181 9.18 -1.11 -11.69
CA LYS A 181 10.11 -0.28 -12.47
C LYS A 181 10.49 1.01 -11.77
N LYS A 182 9.57 1.57 -10.98
CA LYS A 182 9.70 2.89 -10.38
C LYS A 182 9.52 2.81 -8.87
N LEU A 183 10.58 3.10 -8.13
CA LEU A 183 10.59 3.08 -6.68
C LEU A 183 10.94 4.45 -6.14
N ARG A 184 10.05 5.02 -5.33
CA ARG A 184 10.30 6.29 -4.63
C ARG A 184 10.06 6.09 -3.15
N ILE A 185 11.11 6.17 -2.36
CA ILE A 185 11.04 6.05 -0.89
C ILE A 185 11.77 7.22 -0.27
N TYR A 186 11.10 7.96 0.59
CA TYR A 186 11.74 9.04 1.35
C TYR A 186 10.97 9.31 2.63
N ASN A 187 11.70 9.62 3.70
CA ASN A 187 11.14 9.98 4.99
C ASN A 187 10.36 8.82 5.65
N CYS A 188 10.87 7.59 5.51
CA CYS A 188 10.32 6.35 6.05
C CYS A 188 11.27 5.71 7.08
N GLY A 189 11.74 6.49 8.07
CA GLY A 189 12.94 6.16 8.85
C GLY A 189 12.87 4.98 9.84
N ARG A 190 11.75 4.25 9.90
CA ARG A 190 11.56 3.11 10.82
C ARG A 190 11.48 1.75 10.14
N ILE A 191 11.28 1.70 8.82
CA ILE A 191 11.18 0.44 8.07
C ILE A 191 12.52 0.12 7.43
N LYS A 192 12.93 -1.15 7.50
CA LYS A 192 14.07 -1.65 6.73
C LYS A 192 13.63 -1.87 5.28
N ILE A 193 14.20 -1.10 4.35
CA ILE A 193 13.76 -1.14 2.95
C ILE A 193 14.30 -2.37 2.22
N PHE A 194 15.61 -2.62 2.32
CA PHE A 194 16.28 -3.71 1.62
C PHE A 194 16.86 -4.73 2.59
N GLY A 195 16.80 -6.00 2.20
CA GLY A 195 17.44 -7.13 2.87
C GLY A 195 17.95 -8.15 1.86
N HIS A 196 18.68 -9.14 2.37
CA HIS A 196 19.27 -10.23 1.59
C HIS A 196 18.53 -11.54 1.84
N GLU A 197 18.60 -12.48 0.91
CA GLU A 197 18.01 -13.82 1.08
C GLU A 197 18.57 -14.57 2.30
N GLU A 198 19.85 -14.34 2.62
CA GLU A 198 20.55 -14.96 3.76
C GLU A 198 20.20 -14.32 5.12
N SER A 199 19.64 -13.10 5.10
CA SER A 199 19.12 -12.45 6.31
C SER A 199 17.78 -13.10 6.66
N GLN A 200 17.85 -14.18 7.44
CA GLN A 200 16.72 -15.00 7.88
C GLN A 200 15.48 -14.15 8.25
N ILE A 201 14.43 -14.25 7.44
CA ILE A 201 13.01 -14.00 7.75
C ILE A 201 12.62 -12.56 8.15
N GLY A 202 11.86 -11.89 7.26
CA GLY A 202 10.62 -11.22 7.65
C GLY A 202 10.63 -9.75 8.14
N GLN A 203 11.63 -8.92 7.82
CA GLN A 203 11.60 -7.50 8.23
C GLN A 203 11.92 -6.47 7.14
N SER A 204 12.48 -6.90 6.01
CA SER A 204 12.81 -5.98 4.92
C SER A 204 11.66 -5.91 3.91
N LEU A 205 11.40 -4.73 3.36
CA LEU A 205 10.36 -4.55 2.35
C LEU A 205 10.69 -5.30 1.04
N PHE A 206 11.97 -5.32 0.66
CA PHE A 206 12.47 -5.95 -0.57
C PHE A 206 13.66 -6.86 -0.33
N LEU A 207 13.75 -7.91 -1.15
CA LEU A 207 15.00 -8.62 -1.42
C LEU A 207 15.77 -7.86 -2.49
N ILE A 208 16.97 -7.41 -2.16
CA ILE A 208 17.72 -6.49 -3.01
C ILE A 208 18.09 -7.12 -4.36
N GLU A 209 18.50 -8.38 -4.34
CA GLU A 209 18.93 -9.17 -5.50
C GLU A 209 17.79 -9.40 -6.50
N LYS A 210 16.54 -9.32 -6.03
CA LYS A 210 15.35 -9.48 -6.86
C LYS A 210 14.83 -8.14 -7.37
N VAL A 211 14.80 -7.13 -6.52
CA VAL A 211 14.12 -5.88 -6.82
C VAL A 211 15.03 -4.88 -7.54
N ILE A 212 16.29 -4.70 -7.14
CA ILE A 212 17.15 -3.68 -7.76
C ILE A 212 17.40 -3.92 -9.26
N PRO A 213 17.70 -5.16 -9.72
CA PRO A 213 17.99 -5.41 -11.13
C PRO A 213 16.91 -5.02 -12.12
N GLN A 214 15.66 -4.84 -11.69
CA GLN A 214 14.53 -4.51 -12.57
C GLN A 214 14.11 -3.04 -12.51
N LEU A 215 14.65 -2.25 -11.56
CA LEU A 215 14.31 -0.83 -11.40
C LEU A 215 14.92 0.03 -12.51
N GLU A 216 14.13 0.97 -13.00
CA GLU A 216 14.52 1.97 -13.99
C GLU A 216 14.58 3.38 -13.40
N GLU A 217 13.73 3.66 -12.40
CA GLU A 217 13.69 4.93 -11.68
C GLU A 217 13.71 4.69 -10.18
N VAL A 218 14.69 5.29 -9.50
CA VAL A 218 14.87 5.19 -8.06
C VAL A 218 14.97 6.59 -7.46
N SER A 219 14.15 6.86 -6.45
CA SER A 219 14.25 8.07 -5.63
C SER A 219 14.39 7.68 -4.17
N LEU A 220 15.50 8.07 -3.53
CA LEU A 220 15.83 7.74 -2.14
C LEU A 220 16.34 8.98 -1.39
N ARG A 221 16.26 9.00 -0.05
CA ARG A 221 17.06 9.96 0.73
C ARG A 221 18.47 9.43 0.96
N LEU A 222 19.43 10.35 1.09
CA LEU A 222 20.82 10.00 1.37
C LEU A 222 21.00 9.18 2.65
N ARG A 223 20.25 9.48 3.73
CA ARG A 223 20.29 8.68 4.96
C ARG A 223 19.69 7.28 4.78
N ASP A 224 18.68 7.17 3.92
CA ASP A 224 18.06 5.89 3.60
C ASP A 224 19.02 5.04 2.74
N ILE A 225 19.89 5.67 1.93
CA ILE A 225 21.01 5.06 1.17
C ILE A 225 22.15 4.55 2.07
N ALA A 226 22.29 5.06 3.29
CA ALA A 226 23.26 4.49 4.23
C ALA A 226 22.84 3.10 4.74
N MET A 227 21.53 2.78 4.72
CA MET A 227 20.98 1.52 5.24
C MET A 227 21.15 0.31 4.30
N ILE A 228 20.85 0.45 3.01
CA ILE A 228 21.87 0.79 2.03
C ILE A 228 23.29 0.24 2.28
N SER A 229 24.28 1.15 2.24
CA SER A 229 25.74 0.93 2.21
C SER A 229 26.40 0.05 3.29
N ASP A 230 25.73 -0.33 4.38
CA ASP A 230 26.30 -1.31 5.34
C ASP A 230 26.38 -2.73 4.72
N ALA A 231 25.64 -2.99 3.65
CA ALA A 231 25.82 -4.17 2.81
C ALA A 231 26.81 -3.85 1.68
N GLN A 232 27.83 -4.69 1.54
CA GLN A 232 28.75 -4.68 0.40
C GLN A 232 27.94 -4.98 -0.87
N PHE A 233 27.40 -3.96 -1.54
CA PHE A 233 26.68 -4.20 -2.79
C PHE A 233 27.63 -4.53 -3.90
N GLU A 234 27.29 -5.58 -4.64
CA GLU A 234 27.77 -5.73 -6.00
C GLU A 234 27.20 -4.57 -6.82
N ALA A 235 28.09 -3.66 -7.20
CA ALA A 235 27.86 -2.60 -8.16
C ALA A 235 26.99 -3.04 -9.36
N ASP A 236 27.18 -4.29 -9.75
CA ASP A 236 26.58 -4.94 -10.90
C ASP A 236 25.05 -5.09 -10.80
N LEU A 237 24.42 -4.85 -9.64
CA LEU A 237 22.96 -4.93 -9.51
C LEU A 237 22.22 -3.72 -10.11
N PHE A 238 22.86 -2.55 -10.18
CA PHE A 238 22.19 -1.28 -10.52
C PHE A 238 22.12 -0.97 -12.02
N TYR A 239 22.47 -1.94 -12.89
CA TYR A 239 22.66 -1.76 -14.33
C TYR A 239 21.45 -1.26 -15.13
N ASN A 240 20.22 -1.46 -14.63
CA ASN A 240 18.99 -1.04 -15.32
C ASN A 240 18.49 0.35 -14.90
N ILE A 241 19.11 0.99 -13.90
CA ILE A 241 18.67 2.31 -13.41
C ILE A 241 19.03 3.40 -14.43
N LYS A 242 18.00 4.07 -14.93
CA LYS A 242 18.10 5.20 -15.87
C LYS A 242 17.99 6.55 -15.17
N PHE A 243 17.22 6.59 -14.08
CA PHE A 243 16.94 7.81 -13.33
C PHE A 243 17.16 7.56 -11.84
N LEU A 244 18.18 8.21 -11.28
CA LEU A 244 18.44 8.20 -9.84
C LEU A 244 18.23 9.61 -9.28
N ARG A 245 17.32 9.72 -8.30
CA ARG A 245 17.11 10.94 -7.52
C ARG A 245 17.53 10.68 -6.08
N ILE A 246 18.50 11.45 -5.62
CA ILE A 246 18.91 11.45 -4.22
C ILE A 246 18.47 12.77 -3.61
N SER A 247 17.77 12.71 -2.47
CA SER A 247 17.38 13.88 -1.69
C SER A 247 18.19 13.94 -0.40
N CYS A 248 18.69 15.13 -0.07
CA CYS A 248 19.54 15.38 1.09
C CYS A 248 18.84 16.35 2.04
N ASP A 249 18.82 16.04 3.32
CA ASP A 249 18.54 17.04 4.34
C ASP A 249 19.84 17.83 4.58
N PHE A 250 19.83 19.14 4.32
CA PHE A 250 20.98 20.01 4.51
C PHE A 250 21.52 19.83 5.94
N ASN A 251 22.76 19.32 6.08
CA ASN A 251 23.71 19.48 7.21
C ASN A 251 24.78 18.37 7.33
N VAL A 252 25.01 17.52 6.32
CA VAL A 252 26.17 16.61 6.32
C VAL A 252 26.96 16.78 5.03
N PRO A 253 28.28 17.08 5.09
CA PRO A 253 29.14 17.00 3.92
C PRO A 253 29.33 15.52 3.58
N THR A 254 28.72 15.06 2.49
CA THR A 254 28.81 13.66 2.05
C THR A 254 29.43 13.62 0.67
N ILE A 255 30.50 12.85 0.51
CA ILE A 255 31.18 12.66 -0.78
C ILE A 255 30.34 11.69 -1.61
N PHE A 256 29.72 12.20 -2.67
CA PHE A 256 28.79 11.50 -3.55
C PHE A 256 29.43 10.32 -4.33
N LEU A 257 30.75 10.36 -4.52
CA LEU A 257 31.49 9.48 -5.44
C LEU A 257 31.78 8.07 -4.91
N ASN A 258 31.50 7.76 -3.65
CA ASN A 258 31.70 6.40 -3.11
C ASN A 258 30.41 5.55 -3.07
N PHE A 259 29.27 6.09 -3.53
CA PHE A 259 27.95 5.44 -3.46
C PHE A 259 27.39 5.03 -4.83
N LEU A 260 28.14 5.33 -5.89
CA LEU A 260 27.89 4.80 -7.23
C LEU A 260 29.10 3.92 -7.58
N PRO A 261 28.88 2.77 -8.23
CA PRO A 261 29.96 1.98 -8.83
C PRO A 261 30.91 2.81 -9.70
#